data_AF-A0A6P1LA36-F1
#
_entry.id   AF-A0A6P1LA36-F1
#
_cell.length_a   1.000
_cell.length_b   1.000
_cell.length_c   1.000
_cell.angle_alpha   90.00
_cell.angle_beta   90.00
_cell.angle_gamma   90.00
#
_symmetry.space_group_name_H-M   'P 1'
#
loop_
_entity.id
_entity.type
_entity.pdbx_description
1 polymer ?
#
loop_
_entity_poly.entity_id
_entity_poly.type
_entity_poly.pdbx_seq_one_letter_code
_entity_poly.pdbx_strand_id
1 'polypeptide(L)' 'MYNGLKYKNIESKLVIFKNENHNILSVGKPNHKIKWYSEILNWLKKHL' A
#
# COMPACT_ATOMS: atom_id res chain seq x y z
N MET A 1 2.39 -11.72 7.84
CA MET A 1 2.84 -10.41 8.36
C MET A 1 1.68 -9.50 8.75
N TYR A 2 0.79 -9.07 7.84
CA TYR A 2 -0.36 -8.20 8.20
C TYR A 2 -1.24 -8.74 9.33
N ASN A 3 -1.68 -10.01 9.25
CA ASN A 3 -2.51 -10.62 10.29
C ASN A 3 -1.84 -10.63 11.67
N GLY A 4 -0.50 -10.72 11.73
CA GLY A 4 0.24 -10.66 12.99
C GLY A 4 0.25 -9.25 13.60
N LEU A 5 0.34 -8.21 12.77
CA LEU A 5 0.21 -6.82 13.23
C LEU A 5 -1.20 -6.55 13.77
N LYS A 6 -2.22 -7.03 13.06
CA LYS A 6 -3.62 -6.96 13.50
C LYS A 6 -3.85 -7.71 14.80
N TYR A 7 -3.31 -8.92 14.94
CA TYR A 7 -3.41 -9.72 16.17
C TYR A 7 -2.79 -8.99 17.38
N LYS A 8 -1.70 -8.26 17.17
CA LYS A 8 -1.04 -7.44 18.20
C LYS A 8 -1.66 -6.05 18.38
N ASN A 9 -2.81 -5.77 17.77
CA ASN A 9 -3.47 -4.45 17.79
C ASN A 9 -2.58 -3.28 17.32
N ILE A 10 -1.61 -3.55 16.44
CA ILE A 10 -0.77 -2.52 15.84
C ILE A 10 -1.51 -1.93 14.65
N GLU A 11 -1.59 -0.59 14.61
CA GLU A 11 -2.13 0.12 13.47
C GLU A 11 -1.37 -0.25 12.19
N SER A 12 -2.11 -0.76 11.22
CA SER A 12 -1.56 -1.32 9.99
C SER A 12 -2.59 -1.26 8.87
N LYS A 13 -2.10 -1.11 7.64
CA LYS A 13 -2.90 -1.06 6.42
C LYS A 13 -2.27 -1.98 5.37
N LEU A 14 -3.09 -2.80 4.71
CA LEU A 14 -2.66 -3.64 3.58
C LEU A 14 -3.37 -3.17 2.32
N VAL A 15 -2.60 -2.77 1.30
CA VAL A 15 -3.13 -2.34 0.00
C VAL A 15 -2.74 -3.40 -1.04
N ILE A 16 -3.74 -4.01 -1.68
CA ILE A 16 -3.54 -5.05 -2.69
C ILE A 16 -3.98 -4.51 -4.06
N PHE A 17 -3.09 -4.60 -5.04
CA PHE A 17 -3.37 -4.26 -6.42
C PHE A 17 -3.62 -5.55 -7.22
N LYS A 18 -4.89 -5.79 -7.58
CA LYS A 18 -5.26 -6.97 -8.37
C LYS A 18 -4.71 -6.86 -9.79
N ASN A 19 -4.26 -7.97 -10.34
CA ASN A 19 -3.72 -8.08 -11.71
C ASN A 19 -2.48 -7.20 -11.96
N GLU A 20 -1.73 -6.89 -10.90
CA GLU A 20 -0.41 -6.25 -10.96
C GLU A 20 0.64 -7.24 -10.50
N ASN A 21 1.86 -7.10 -11.01
CA ASN A 21 3.01 -7.91 -10.61
C ASN A 21 3.91 -7.15 -9.62
N HIS A 22 5.03 -7.76 -9.24
CA HIS A 22 6.00 -7.16 -8.31
C HIS A 22 6.57 -5.83 -8.79
N ASN A 23 6.53 -5.54 -10.10
CA ASN A 23 7.15 -4.36 -10.72
C ASN A 23 6.11 -3.27 -11.04
N ILE A 24 5.03 -3.18 -10.26
CA ILE A 24 3.92 -2.23 -10.46
C ILE A 24 4.35 -0.77 -10.69
N LEU A 25 5.42 -0.31 -10.03
CA LEU A 25 5.90 1.07 -10.18
C LEU A 25 6.57 1.31 -11.54
N SER A 26 7.18 0.29 -12.13
CA SER A 26 7.89 0.37 -13.41
C SER A 26 6.97 0.06 -14.59
N VAL A 27 6.15 -0.99 -14.49
CA VAL A 27 5.34 -1.52 -15.61
C VAL A 27 3.84 -1.54 -15.36
N GLY A 28 3.38 -1.22 -14.15
CA GLY A 28 1.97 -1.30 -13.78
C GLY A 28 1.11 -0.20 -14.40
N LYS A 29 -0.21 -0.39 -14.33
CA LYS A 29 -1.18 0.55 -14.89
C LYS A 29 -1.02 1.95 -14.26
N PRO A 30 -1.11 3.04 -15.05
CA PRO A 30 -0.94 4.40 -14.53
C PRO A 30 -1.81 4.72 -13.30
N ASN A 31 -3.09 4.32 -13.34
CA ASN A 31 -4.02 4.55 -12.23
C ASN A 31 -3.61 3.83 -10.93
N HIS A 32 -3.03 2.64 -11.04
CA HIS A 32 -2.55 1.89 -9.88
C HIS A 32 -1.30 2.53 -9.27
N LYS A 33 -0.40 3.08 -10.10
CA LYS A 33 0.76 3.84 -9.63
C LYS A 33 0.34 5.09 -8.87
N ILE A 34 -0.59 5.87 -9.42
CA ILE A 34 -1.15 7.05 -8.75
C ILE A 34 -1.73 6.68 -7.38
N LYS A 35 -2.53 5.61 -7.34
CA LYS A 35 -3.08 5.10 -6.08
C LYS A 35 -1.98 4.68 -5.11
N TRP A 36 -0.95 3.97 -5.56
CA TRP A 36 0.19 3.59 -4.72
C TRP A 36 0.86 4.80 -4.08
N TYR A 37 1.20 5.83 -4.87
CA TYR A 37 1.83 7.05 -4.35
C TYR A 37 0.91 7.78 -3.36
N SER A 38 -0.38 7.88 -3.68
CA SER A 38 -1.36 8.49 -2.78
C SER A 38 -1.46 7.75 -1.44
N GLU A 39 -1.46 6.41 -1.46
CA GLU A 39 -1.50 5.59 -0.24
C GLU A 39 -0.28 5.83 0.65
N ILE A 40 0.92 5.89 0.08
CA ILE A 40 2.14 6.19 0.83
C ILE A 40 2.10 7.61 1.40
N LEU A 41 1.80 8.63 0.58
CA LEU A 41 1.78 10.02 1.03
C LEU A 41 0.72 10.26 2.12
N ASN A 42 -0.46 9.66 1.99
CA ASN A 42 -1.50 9.75 3.01
C ASN A 42 -1.10 9.06 4.32
N TRP A 43 -0.40 7.93 4.24
CA TRP A 43 0.11 7.26 5.44
C TRP A 43 1.17 8.09 6.14
N LEU A 44 2.12 8.65 5.39
CA LEU A 44 3.15 9.54 5.92
C LEU A 44 2.49 10.77 6.56
N LYS A 45 1.56 11.44 5.87
CA LYS A 45 0.82 12.60 6.41
C LYS A 45 0.08 12.31 7.73
N LYS A 46 -0.33 11.07 7.96
CA LYS A 46 -1.04 10.69 9.20
C LYS A 46 -0.09 10.44 10.36
N HIS A 47 1.15 10.03 10.10
CA HIS A 47 2.06 9.48 11.11
C HIS A 47 3.40 10.21 11.25
N LEU A 48 3.73 11.11 10.32
CA LEU A 48 4.87 12.03 10.36
C LEU A 48 4.34 13.47 10.37
#